data_AF-A0A0F9WK59-F1
#
_entry.id   AF-A0A0F9WK59-F1
#
_cell.length_a   1.000
_cell.length_b   1.000
_cell.length_c   1.000
_cell.angle_alpha   90.00
_cell.angle_beta   90.00
_cell.angle_gamma   90.00
#
_symmetry.space_group_name_H-M   'P 1'
#
loop_
_entity.id
_entity.type
_entity.pdbx_description
1 polymer ?
#
loop_
_entity_poly.entity_id
_entity_poly.type
_entity_poly.pdbx_seq_one_letter_code
_entity_poly.pdbx_strand_id
1 'polypeptide(L)'
;MEVKQVADRIESIVIEIGKFRKQIEGKGAERAKAISNYDMRLGIAIVTLKDEGKFPATLIEKIAKKVCAPDRERLELAESGYKACISNLTALMAQLNGYQSIYRHLDST
;
A
#
# COMPACT_ATOMS: atom_id res chain seq x y z
N MET A 1 23.73 0.96 27.38
CA MET A 1 22.28 1.08 27.22
C MET A 1 21.65 0.28 28.34
N GLU A 2 20.81 0.89 29.16
CA GLU A 2 20.22 0.19 30.31
C GLU A 2 19.13 -0.79 29.84
N VAL A 3 18.99 -1.93 30.52
CA VAL A 3 17.97 -2.97 30.22
C VAL A 3 16.57 -2.37 30.09
N LYS A 4 16.23 -1.43 30.97
CA LYS A 4 14.96 -0.70 30.95
C LYS A 4 14.74 0.08 29.64
N GLN A 5 15.77 0.74 29.13
CA GLN A 5 15.68 1.51 27.88
C GLN A 5 15.41 0.60 26.67
N VAL A 6 15.92 -0.63 26.68
CA VAL A 6 15.67 -1.61 25.60
C VAL A 6 14.26 -2.17 25.68
N ALA A 7 13.77 -2.48 26.88
CA ALA A 7 12.41 -2.94 27.10
C ALA A 7 11.38 -1.89 26.63
N ASP A 8 11.59 -0.62 26.98
CA ASP A 8 10.73 0.49 26.55
C ASP A 8 10.69 0.62 25.01
N ARG A 9 11.83 0.39 24.34
CA ARG A 9 11.90 0.42 22.86
C ARG A 9 11.16 -0.76 22.22
N ILE A 10 11.29 -1.96 22.79
CA ILE A 10 10.55 -3.14 22.33
C ILE A 10 9.04 -2.89 22.43
N GLU A 11 8.57 -2.39 23.58
CA GLU A 11 7.16 -2.09 23.80
C GLU A 11 6.64 -1.03 22.82
N SER A 12 7.40 0.05 22.61
CA SER A 12 7.05 1.09 21.64
C SER A 12 6.89 0.53 20.22
N ILE A 13 7.81 -0.33 19.77
CA ILE A 13 7.75 -0.93 18.43
C ILE A 13 6.56 -1.88 18.30
N VAL A 14 6.24 -2.66 19.34
CA VAL A 14 5.05 -3.54 19.35
C VAL A 14 3.76 -2.71 19.20
N ILE A 15 3.66 -1.59 19.91
CA ILE A 15 2.53 -0.66 19.78
C ILE A 15 2.43 -0.10 18.36
N GLU A 16 3.55 0.32 17.78
CA GLU A 16 3.59 0.82 16.40
C GLU A 16 3.19 -0.25 15.38
N ILE A 17 3.68 -1.48 15.51
CA ILE A 17 3.27 -2.62 14.68
C ILE A 17 1.74 -2.81 14.75
N GLY A 18 1.15 -2.73 15.95
CA GLY A 18 -0.30 -2.81 16.14
C GLY A 18 -1.06 -1.73 15.37
N LYS A 19 -0.54 -0.50 15.33
CA LYS A 19 -1.11 0.60 14.54
C LYS A 19 -0.97 0.35 13.04
N PHE A 20 0.20 -0.09 12.58
CA PHE A 20 0.46 -0.35 11.17
C PHE A 20 -0.41 -1.49 10.62
N ARG A 21 -0.67 -2.55 11.39
CA ARG A 21 -1.58 -3.64 10.97
C ARG A 21 -2.97 -3.12 10.59
N LYS A 22 -3.56 -2.25 11.41
CA LYS A 22 -4.85 -1.62 11.10
C LYS A 22 -4.78 -0.72 9.86
N GLN A 23 -3.67 0.00 9.67
CA GLN A 23 -3.48 0.84 8.48
C GLN A 23 -3.36 0.00 7.20
N ILE A 24 -2.69 -1.16 7.24
CA ILE A 24 -2.58 -2.07 6.09
C ILE A 24 -3.95 -2.55 5.63
N GLU A 25 -4.85 -2.92 6.56
CA GLU A 25 -6.21 -3.34 6.21
C GLU A 25 -6.97 -2.21 5.48
N GLY A 26 -6.89 -0.98 6.01
CA GLY A 26 -7.48 0.20 5.37
C GLY A 26 -6.89 0.47 3.98
N LYS A 27 -5.55 0.43 3.85
CA LYS A 27 -4.87 0.63 2.57
C LYS A 27 -5.15 -0.48 1.55
N GLY A 28 -5.33 -1.71 2.03
CA GLY A 28 -5.73 -2.84 1.20
C GLY A 28 -7.14 -2.65 0.62
N ALA A 29 -8.09 -2.20 1.45
CA ALA A 29 -9.44 -1.88 1.01
C ALA A 29 -9.48 -0.70 0.02
N GLU A 30 -8.72 0.36 0.30
CA GLU A 30 -8.55 1.51 -0.61
C GLU A 30 -7.99 1.08 -1.97
N ARG A 31 -6.95 0.23 -1.97
CA ARG A 31 -6.35 -0.31 -3.19
C ARG A 31 -7.36 -1.16 -3.98
N ALA A 32 -8.07 -2.08 -3.32
CA ALA A 32 -9.06 -2.92 -3.97
C ALA A 32 -10.18 -2.07 -4.63
N LYS A 33 -10.64 -1.03 -3.93
CA LYS A 33 -11.63 -0.08 -4.46
C LYS A 33 -11.09 0.70 -5.66
N ALA A 34 -9.84 1.15 -5.61
CA ALA A 34 -9.22 1.88 -6.71
C ALA A 34 -9.05 1.01 -7.97
N ILE A 35 -8.66 -0.26 -7.81
CA ILE A 35 -8.57 -1.24 -8.91
C ILE A 35 -9.95 -1.41 -9.55
N SER A 36 -10.95 -1.75 -8.75
CA SER A 36 -12.31 -1.99 -9.24
C SER A 36 -12.89 -0.77 -9.97
N ASN A 37 -12.69 0.43 -9.44
CA ASN A 37 -13.15 1.66 -10.06
C ASN A 37 -12.45 1.95 -11.39
N TYR A 38 -11.13 1.78 -11.44
CA TYR A 38 -10.37 2.02 -12.66
C TYR A 38 -10.78 1.05 -13.78
N ASP A 39 -10.87 -0.24 -13.47
CA ASP A 39 -11.24 -1.27 -14.44
C ASP A 39 -12.66 -1.06 -14.98
N MET A 40 -13.60 -0.75 -14.08
CA MET A 40 -14.98 -0.45 -14.45
C MET A 40 -15.05 0.79 -15.37
N ARG A 41 -14.40 1.88 -14.99
CA ARG A 41 -14.42 3.13 -15.79
C ARG A 41 -13.74 2.97 -17.13
N LEU A 42 -12.63 2.23 -17.19
CA LEU A 42 -11.94 1.94 -18.43
C LEU A 42 -12.81 1.09 -19.37
N GLY A 43 -13.47 0.06 -18.83
CA GLY A 43 -14.40 -0.77 -19.58
C GLY A 43 -15.56 0.04 -20.18
N ILE A 44 -16.21 0.89 -19.36
CA ILE A 44 -17.27 1.79 -19.82
C ILE A 44 -16.74 2.71 -20.93
N ALA A 45 -15.59 3.35 -20.72
CA ALA A 45 -15.01 4.27 -21.70
C ALA A 45 -14.72 3.57 -23.04
N ILE A 46 -14.21 2.34 -23.03
CA ILE A 46 -13.96 1.57 -24.25
C ILE A 46 -15.26 1.26 -24.99
N VAL A 47 -16.30 0.83 -24.28
CA VAL A 47 -17.60 0.52 -24.90
C VAL A 47 -18.23 1.77 -25.49
N THR A 48 -18.25 2.89 -24.76
CA THR A 48 -18.77 4.17 -25.24
C THR A 48 -18.01 4.64 -26.49
N LEU A 49 -16.68 4.61 -26.48
CA LEU A 49 -15.87 5.03 -27.63
C LEU A 49 -16.05 4.11 -28.85
N LYS A 50 -16.34 2.82 -28.65
CA LYS A 50 -16.70 1.89 -29.73
C LYS A 50 -18.07 2.22 -30.32
N ASP A 51 -19.05 2.48 -29.47
CA ASP A 51 -20.42 2.83 -29.87
C ASP A 51 -20.47 4.15 -30.65
N GLU A 52 -19.64 5.12 -30.28
CA GLU A 52 -19.52 6.39 -31.01
C GLU A 52 -19.01 6.22 -32.45
N GLY A 53 -18.27 5.16 -32.76
CA GLY A 53 -17.76 4.87 -34.11
C GLY A 53 -16.79 5.90 -34.70
N LYS A 54 -16.37 6.91 -33.92
CA LYS A 54 -15.55 8.04 -34.40
C LYS A 54 -14.06 7.75 -34.46
N PHE A 55 -13.59 6.72 -33.77
CA PHE A 55 -12.17 6.45 -33.61
C PHE A 55 -11.79 5.08 -34.19
N PRO A 56 -10.61 4.97 -34.84
CA PRO A 56 -10.06 3.67 -35.23
C PRO A 56 -9.94 2.74 -34.03
N ALA A 57 -10.25 1.44 -34.22
CA ALA A 57 -10.23 0.44 -33.14
C ALA A 57 -8.89 0.39 -32.39
N THR A 58 -7.77 0.64 -33.08
CA THR A 58 -6.41 0.68 -32.51
C THR A 58 -6.15 1.88 -31.59
N LEU A 59 -6.95 2.94 -31.69
CA LEU A 59 -6.82 4.15 -30.87
C LEU A 59 -7.78 4.20 -29.69
N ILE A 60 -8.89 3.46 -29.75
CA ILE A 60 -9.93 3.46 -28.70
C ILE A 60 -9.33 3.18 -27.33
N GLU A 61 -8.48 2.16 -27.20
CA GLU A 61 -7.89 1.80 -25.90
C GLU A 61 -6.95 2.90 -25.37
N LYS A 62 -6.18 3.54 -26.26
CA LYS A 62 -5.28 4.64 -25.87
C LYS A 62 -6.06 5.86 -25.41
N ILE A 63 -7.16 6.17 -26.08
CA ILE A 63 -8.05 7.28 -25.73
C ILE A 63 -8.76 6.98 -24.41
N ALA A 64 -9.29 5.76 -24.24
CA ALA A 64 -9.95 5.33 -23.00
C ALA A 64 -9.01 5.44 -21.79
N LYS A 65 -7.74 4.99 -21.92
CA LYS A 65 -6.72 5.15 -20.88
C LYS A 65 -6.46 6.62 -20.54
N LYS A 66 -6.47 7.51 -21.53
CA LYS A 66 -6.30 8.95 -21.31
C LYS A 66 -7.51 9.56 -20.58
N VAL A 67 -8.72 9.16 -20.94
CA VAL A 67 -9.97 9.61 -20.27
C VAL A 67 -10.00 9.15 -18.82
N CYS A 68 -9.52 7.93 -18.54
CA CYS A 68 -9.45 7.35 -17.20
C CYS A 68 -8.13 7.67 -16.45
N ALA A 69 -7.33 8.63 -16.93
CA ALA A 69 -6.05 8.99 -16.31
C ALA A 69 -6.17 9.38 -14.82
N PRO A 70 -7.19 10.14 -14.37
CA PRO A 70 -7.34 10.46 -12.95
C PRO A 70 -7.61 9.23 -12.07
N ASP A 71 -8.34 8.24 -12.59
CA ASP A 71 -8.58 6.99 -11.85
C ASP A 71 -7.32 6.12 -11.82
N ARG A 72 -6.52 6.16 -12.90
CA ARG A 72 -5.21 5.51 -12.94
C ARG A 72 -4.25 6.10 -11.90
N GLU A 73 -4.22 7.42 -11.78
CA GLU A 73 -3.42 8.11 -10.76
C GLU A 73 -3.83 7.69 -9.34
N ARG A 74 -5.14 7.65 -9.05
CA ARG A 74 -5.66 7.19 -7.76
C ARG A 74 -5.28 5.75 -7.46
N LEU A 75 -5.34 4.87 -8.46
CA LEU A 75 -4.88 3.49 -8.34
C LEU A 75 -3.39 3.43 -8.00
N GLU A 76 -2.55 4.18 -8.70
CA GLU A 76 -1.10 4.19 -8.49
C GLU A 76 -0.73 4.71 -7.09
N LEU A 77 -1.42 5.76 -6.61
CA LEU A 77 -1.27 6.28 -5.25
C LEU A 77 -1.68 5.26 -4.19
N ALA A 78 -2.82 4.57 -4.40
CA ALA A 78 -3.28 3.54 -3.48
C ALA A 78 -2.32 2.33 -3.44
N GLU A 79 -1.79 1.93 -4.59
CA GLU A 79 -0.84 0.83 -4.69
C GLU A 79 0.51 1.17 -4.04
N SER A 80 1.05 2.36 -4.32
CA SER A 80 2.28 2.84 -3.71
C SER A 80 2.13 3.00 -2.20
N GLY A 81 1.00 3.54 -1.74
CA GLY A 81 0.70 3.66 -0.31
C GLY A 81 0.61 2.30 0.39
N TYR A 82 -0.04 1.31 -0.23
CA TYR A 82 -0.12 -0.05 0.29
C TYR A 82 1.27 -0.71 0.39
N LYS A 83 2.07 -0.62 -0.68
CA LYS A 83 3.45 -1.16 -0.71
C LYS A 83 4.35 -0.49 0.33
N ALA A 84 4.26 0.83 0.47
CA ALA A 84 4.99 1.58 1.49
C ALA A 84 4.63 1.11 2.91
N CYS A 85 3.34 0.88 3.17
CA CYS A 85 2.87 0.39 4.46
C CYS A 85 3.44 -1.00 4.81
N ILE A 86 3.46 -1.92 3.84
CA ILE A 86 4.10 -3.24 4.00
C ILE A 86 5.60 -3.09 4.26
N SER A 87 6.29 -2.25 3.48
CA SER A 87 7.73 -2.04 3.63
C SER A 87 8.09 -1.49 5.02
N ASN A 88 7.31 -0.52 5.52
CA ASN A 88 7.48 0.04 6.86
C ASN A 88 7.23 -1.01 7.95
N LEU A 89 6.21 -1.86 7.80
CA LEU A 89 5.97 -2.95 8.74
C LEU A 89 7.15 -3.92 8.79
N THR A 90 7.71 -4.30 7.64
CA THR A 90 8.90 -5.16 7.57
C THR A 90 10.09 -4.51 8.26
N ALA A 91 10.29 -3.20 8.08
CA ALA A 91 11.35 -2.46 8.77
C ALA A 91 11.16 -2.46 10.29
N LEU A 92 9.93 -2.26 10.79
CA LEU A 92 9.62 -2.33 12.23
C LEU A 92 9.85 -3.73 12.80
N MET A 93 9.49 -4.78 12.07
CA MET A 93 9.77 -6.17 12.47
C MET A 93 11.28 -6.44 12.56
N ALA A 94 12.07 -5.93 11.62
CA ALA A 94 13.52 -6.05 11.67
C ALA A 94 14.13 -5.30 12.86
N GLN A 95 13.62 -4.10 13.18
CA GLN A 95 14.03 -3.34 14.35
C GLN A 95 13.69 -4.08 15.65
N LEU A 96 12.47 -4.64 15.75
CA LEU A 96 12.03 -5.43 16.90
C LEU A 96 12.99 -6.60 17.15
N ASN A 97 13.31 -7.36 16.11
CA ASN A 97 14.24 -8.48 16.19
C ASN A 97 15.64 -8.03 16.67
N GLY A 98 16.11 -6.88 16.19
CA GLY A 98 17.36 -6.28 16.64
C GLY A 98 17.36 -5.97 18.14
N TYR A 99 16.33 -5.26 18.63
CA TYR A 99 16.21 -4.94 20.05
C TYR A 99 16.03 -6.18 20.93
N GLN A 100 15.26 -7.17 20.51
CA GLN A 100 15.12 -8.44 21.22
C GLN A 100 16.44 -9.21 21.31
N SER A 101 17.27 -9.14 20.26
CA SER A 101 18.62 -9.73 20.31
C SER A 101 19.50 -9.01 21.33
N ILE A 102 19.50 -7.67 21.33
CA ILE A 102 20.26 -6.88 22.31
C ILE A 102 19.79 -7.18 23.73
N TYR A 103 18.48 -7.21 23.95
CA TYR A 103 17.89 -7.50 25.26
C TYR A 103 18.37 -8.84 25.82
N ARG A 104 18.36 -9.91 25.01
CA ARG A 104 18.86 -11.23 25.42
C ARG A 104 20.32 -11.21 25.88
N HIS A 105 21.18 -10.46 25.19
CA HIS A 105 22.59 -10.36 25.58
C HIS A 105 22.81 -9.51 26.85
N LEU A 106 21.96 -8.51 27.10
CA LEU A 106 22.00 -7.72 28.33
C LEU A 106 21.46 -8.48 29.55
N ASP A 107 20.50 -9.38 29.37
CA ASP A 107 19.94 -10.23 30.44
C ASP A 107 20.86 -11.42 30.80
N SER A 108 21.77 -11.80 29.88
CA SER A 108 22.73 -12.90 30.07
C SER A 108 24.05 -12.46 30.73
N THR A 109 24.19 -11.18 31.08
CA THR A 109 25.38 -10.60 31.73
C THR A 109 25.06 -10.23 33.17
#